data_AF-S2Z520-F1
#
_entry.id   AF-S2Z520-F1
#
_cell.length_a   1.000
_cell.length_b   1.000
_cell.length_c   1.000
_cell.angle_alpha   90.00
_cell.angle_beta   90.00
_cell.angle_gamma   90.00
#
_symmetry.space_group_name_H-M   'P 1'
#
loop_
_entity.id
_entity.type
_entity.pdbx_description
1 polymer ?
#
loop_
_entity_poly.entity_id
_entity_poly.type
_entity_poly.pdbx_seq_one_letter_code
_entity_poly.pdbx_strand_id
1 'polypeptide(L)'
;MATYLPESEAFDLRSYLFVDRQRVGSLLAQFSDGLPVEKTHKEARSNKVRAGIKNFFEGEKNTQAEESQVLAVADLHVSQLEENAEALGYLADISETTRRRRDWLRGKVRKQIKPGMLLRITAPTQITDISSIIESTLVLNKAIDQDPDQSFQSLLELMGAMYGKSISVSVRPAEGTDSECCFVGEIPYDFEFGPMRRELLLSQIGASPIEATTLMQVAAVPTERDENPIERSMNSIQELAQKITTGATINRRYLDELMSRLGLILGDAGFKSAPAWPAISVIPLAIYRYTPSTEKLKNFLEEELED
;
A
#
# COMPACT_ATOMS: atom_id res chain seq x y z
N MET A 1 9.03 38.66 -25.38
CA MET A 1 8.63 38.83 -23.97
C MET A 1 9.21 37.66 -23.21
N ALA A 2 10.24 37.91 -22.40
CA ALA A 2 10.89 36.89 -21.59
C ALA A 2 9.98 36.56 -20.41
N THR A 3 9.48 35.33 -20.38
CA THR A 3 8.69 34.80 -19.27
C THR A 3 9.68 34.49 -18.14
N TYR A 4 9.91 35.45 -17.26
CA TYR A 4 10.62 35.21 -16.00
C TYR A 4 9.71 34.35 -15.12
N LEU A 5 9.89 33.03 -15.20
CA LEU A 5 9.46 32.16 -14.11
C LEU A 5 10.40 32.44 -12.93
N PRO A 6 9.88 32.54 -11.69
CA PRO A 6 10.72 32.74 -10.52
C PRO A 6 11.64 31.52 -10.35
N GLU A 7 12.95 31.74 -10.42
CA GLU A 7 13.97 30.78 -10.01
C GLU A 7 13.81 30.59 -8.50
N SER A 8 13.37 29.41 -8.10
CA SER A 8 13.35 28.96 -6.71
C SER A 8 14.27 27.76 -6.64
N GLU A 9 15.37 27.91 -5.92
CA GLU A 9 16.50 26.98 -5.86
C GLU A 9 16.15 25.59 -5.28
N ALA A 10 14.90 25.35 -4.83
CA ALA A 10 14.51 24.07 -4.27
C ALA A 10 12.98 23.80 -4.29
N PHE A 11 12.29 23.97 -5.42
CA PHE A 11 11.00 23.29 -5.56
C PHE A 11 11.24 21.80 -5.81
N ASP A 12 11.28 21.03 -4.74
CA ASP A 12 11.26 19.57 -4.82
C ASP A 12 9.82 19.13 -5.10
N LEU A 13 9.47 19.02 -6.38
CA LEU A 13 8.10 18.78 -6.79
C LEU A 13 7.74 17.31 -6.54
N ARG A 14 6.89 17.09 -5.54
CA ARG A 14 6.42 15.75 -5.17
C ARG A 14 5.42 15.24 -6.20
N SER A 15 5.76 14.12 -6.84
CA SER A 15 4.85 13.38 -7.70
C SER A 15 4.23 12.24 -6.89
N TYR A 16 2.98 12.40 -6.46
CA TYR A 16 2.26 11.38 -5.70
C TYR A 16 1.76 10.27 -6.61
N LEU A 17 2.06 9.03 -6.21
CA LEU A 17 1.55 7.81 -6.80
C LEU A 17 0.30 7.32 -6.07
N PHE A 18 0.24 7.55 -4.76
CA PHE A 18 -0.88 7.15 -3.91
C PHE A 18 -1.01 8.06 -2.69
N VAL A 19 -2.25 8.33 -2.24
CA VAL A 19 -2.58 8.99 -0.99
C VAL A 19 -3.88 8.42 -0.43
N ASP A 20 -3.84 7.86 0.79
CA ASP A 20 -5.02 7.50 1.57
C ASP A 20 -5.60 8.76 2.23
N ARG A 21 -6.46 9.47 1.49
CA ARG A 21 -7.04 10.74 1.94
C ARG A 21 -7.80 10.62 3.26
N GLN A 22 -8.49 9.50 3.46
CA GLN A 22 -9.32 9.29 4.64
C GLN A 22 -8.46 9.10 5.89
N ARG A 23 -7.42 8.26 5.83
CA ARG A 23 -6.52 8.06 6.97
C ARG A 23 -5.64 9.27 7.23
N VAL A 24 -5.09 9.89 6.18
CA VAL A 24 -4.28 11.10 6.31
C VAL A 24 -5.10 12.20 6.98
N GLY A 25 -6.33 12.44 6.52
CA GLY A 25 -7.24 13.41 7.14
C GLY A 25 -7.58 13.07 8.60
N SER A 26 -7.81 11.79 8.92
CA SER A 26 -8.10 11.36 10.29
C SER A 26 -6.89 11.52 11.23
N LEU A 27 -5.68 11.23 10.77
CA LEU A 27 -4.45 11.42 11.54
C LEU A 27 -4.16 12.91 11.76
N LEU A 28 -4.32 13.72 10.71
CA LEU A 28 -4.22 15.19 10.81
C LEU A 28 -5.18 15.75 11.84
N ALA A 29 -6.45 15.34 11.83
CA ALA A 29 -7.43 15.79 12.82
C ALA A 29 -6.99 15.45 14.25
N GLN A 30 -6.39 14.27 14.47
CA GLN A 30 -5.86 13.89 15.78
C GLN A 30 -4.65 14.75 16.21
N PHE A 31 -3.81 15.17 15.27
CA PHE A 31 -2.68 16.06 15.55
C PHE A 31 -3.12 17.51 15.80
N SER A 32 -4.10 18.01 15.04
CA SER A 32 -4.58 19.40 15.11
C SER A 32 -5.52 19.66 16.29
N ASP A 33 -6.46 18.76 16.59
CA ASP A 33 -7.47 18.95 17.63
C ASP A 33 -7.06 18.38 19.01
N GLY A 34 -5.91 17.70 19.08
CA GLY A 34 -5.55 16.85 20.22
C GLY A 34 -6.42 15.58 20.28
N LEU A 35 -5.96 14.56 21.02
CA LEU A 35 -6.71 13.31 21.19
C LEU A 35 -8.15 13.61 21.65
N PRO A 36 -9.20 13.23 20.90
CA PRO A 36 -10.57 13.49 21.33
C PRO A 36 -10.89 12.66 22.57
N VAL A 37 -11.11 13.35 23.69
CA VAL A 37 -11.78 12.78 24.86
C VAL A 37 -13.26 12.65 24.53
N GLU A 38 -13.74 11.40 24.52
CA GLU A 38 -15.14 10.95 24.38
C GLU A 38 -15.89 11.29 23.08
N LYS A 39 -16.24 10.21 22.36
CA LYS A 39 -17.20 10.21 21.25
C LYS A 39 -18.58 10.64 21.75
N THR A 40 -18.95 11.89 21.49
CA THR A 40 -20.37 12.28 21.54
C THR A 40 -20.95 12.13 20.14
N HIS A 41 -21.75 11.08 19.92
CA HIS A 41 -22.58 10.95 18.73
C HIS A 41 -23.51 12.18 18.63
N LYS A 42 -23.36 12.99 17.59
CA LYS A 42 -24.41 13.91 17.14
C LYS A 42 -24.75 13.60 15.69
N GLU A 43 -25.91 12.98 15.52
CA GLU A 43 -26.60 12.86 14.24
C GLU A 43 -26.92 14.26 13.71
N ALA A 44 -26.26 14.66 12.63
CA ALA A 44 -26.69 15.81 11.84
C ALA A 44 -27.53 15.30 10.67
N ARG A 45 -28.86 15.42 10.80
CA ARG A 45 -29.82 15.34 9.69
C ARG A 45 -29.44 16.39 8.63
N SER A 46 -28.88 15.98 7.49
CA SER A 46 -28.82 16.84 6.31
C SER A 46 -30.05 16.59 5.44
N ASN A 47 -30.82 17.67 5.25
CA ASN A 47 -32.03 17.68 4.44
C ASN A 47 -31.68 17.54 2.96
N LYS A 48 -32.32 16.58 2.31
CA LYS A 48 -32.50 16.50 0.85
C LYS A 48 -32.98 17.87 0.32
N VAL A 49 -32.23 18.46 -0.60
CA VAL A 49 -32.79 19.38 -1.59
C VAL A 49 -32.46 18.85 -2.99
N ARG A 50 -33.53 18.42 -3.67
CA ARG A 50 -33.57 18.15 -5.09
C ARG A 50 -33.27 19.44 -5.86
N ALA A 51 -32.23 19.44 -6.68
CA ALA A 51 -32.12 20.36 -7.82
C ALA A 51 -31.55 19.55 -9.00
N GLY A 52 -32.46 18.88 -9.70
CA GLY A 52 -32.14 18.09 -10.89
C GLY A 52 -32.03 18.94 -12.15
N ILE A 53 -31.30 18.38 -13.12
CA ILE A 53 -31.47 18.55 -14.56
C ILE A 53 -31.02 19.93 -15.11
N LYS A 54 -29.69 20.15 -15.18
CA LYS A 54 -29.13 21.08 -16.20
C LYS A 54 -27.68 20.85 -16.65
N ASN A 55 -26.89 19.96 -16.04
CA ASN A 55 -25.45 19.87 -16.33
C ASN A 55 -25.06 18.66 -17.21
N PHE A 56 -25.80 18.39 -18.28
CA PHE A 56 -25.47 17.28 -19.20
C PHE A 56 -24.62 17.70 -20.41
N PHE A 57 -24.16 18.95 -20.49
CA PHE A 57 -23.37 19.48 -21.62
C PHE A 57 -22.02 20.14 -21.24
N GLU A 58 -21.51 19.89 -20.03
CA GLU A 58 -20.23 20.45 -19.52
C GLU A 58 -19.23 19.38 -19.02
N GLY A 59 -19.45 18.12 -19.41
CA GLY A 59 -18.86 16.92 -18.77
C GLY A 59 -17.36 16.69 -18.92
N GLU A 60 -16.64 17.50 -19.69
CA GLU A 60 -15.18 17.32 -19.89
C GLU A 60 -14.32 18.43 -19.26
N LYS A 61 -14.82 19.67 -19.15
CA LYS A 61 -14.04 20.79 -18.60
C LYS A 61 -14.09 20.90 -17.08
N ASN A 62 -15.21 20.54 -16.45
CA ASN A 62 -15.34 20.62 -14.99
C ASN A 62 -14.64 19.45 -14.28
N THR A 63 -14.61 18.27 -14.89
CA THR A 63 -13.93 17.09 -14.34
C THR A 63 -12.44 17.33 -14.11
N GLN A 64 -11.75 18.02 -15.04
CA GLN A 64 -10.32 18.34 -14.90
C GLN A 64 -10.05 19.39 -13.81
N ALA A 65 -10.94 20.37 -13.63
CA ALA A 65 -10.79 21.41 -12.61
C ALA A 65 -11.07 20.87 -11.19
N GLU A 66 -12.09 20.02 -11.05
CA GLU A 66 -12.42 19.34 -9.80
C GLU A 66 -11.31 18.33 -9.42
N GLU A 67 -10.82 17.55 -10.39
CA GLU A 67 -9.68 16.63 -10.19
C GLU A 67 -8.44 17.40 -9.73
N SER A 68 -8.05 18.48 -10.42
CA SER A 68 -6.90 19.32 -10.05
C SER A 68 -7.00 19.91 -8.64
N GLN A 69 -8.18 20.36 -8.21
CA GLN A 69 -8.39 20.88 -6.85
C GLN A 69 -8.23 19.78 -5.79
N VAL A 70 -8.74 18.58 -6.07
CA VAL A 70 -8.63 17.43 -5.17
C VAL A 70 -7.16 16.99 -5.02
N LEU A 71 -6.32 17.13 -6.05
CA LEU A 71 -4.89 16.83 -5.97
C LEU A 71 -4.12 17.79 -5.07
N ALA A 72 -4.36 19.09 -5.25
CA ALA A 72 -3.70 20.12 -4.44
C ALA A 72 -4.04 19.98 -2.95
N VAL A 73 -5.27 19.58 -2.62
CA VAL A 73 -5.69 19.34 -1.23
C VAL A 73 -5.02 18.08 -0.65
N ALA A 74 -4.94 17.00 -1.43
CA ALA A 74 -4.30 15.77 -0.98
C ALA A 74 -2.80 15.96 -0.70
N ASP A 75 -2.09 16.68 -1.56
CA ASP A 75 -0.68 17.03 -1.38
C ASP A 75 -0.46 17.87 -0.11
N LEU A 76 -1.27 18.92 0.07
CA LEU A 76 -1.19 19.77 1.26
C LEU A 76 -1.40 18.96 2.54
N HIS A 77 -2.39 18.05 2.57
CA HIS A 77 -2.65 17.21 3.74
C HIS A 77 -1.49 16.28 4.07
N VAL A 78 -0.87 15.64 3.07
CA VAL A 78 0.29 14.77 3.35
C VAL A 78 1.46 15.61 3.89
N SER A 79 1.74 16.75 3.27
CA SER A 79 2.82 17.65 3.71
C SER A 79 2.60 18.14 5.15
N GLN A 80 1.39 18.58 5.49
CA GLN A 80 1.02 18.97 6.85
C GLN A 80 1.13 17.80 7.84
N LEU A 81 0.78 16.58 7.43
CA LEU A 81 0.84 15.41 8.28
C LEU A 81 2.29 15.08 8.63
N GLU A 82 3.18 15.12 7.64
CA GLU A 82 4.60 14.89 7.85
C GLU A 82 5.21 15.94 8.78
N GLU A 83 4.97 17.23 8.51
CA GLU A 83 5.48 18.33 9.33
C GLU A 83 5.01 18.22 10.79
N ASN A 84 3.71 17.98 11.01
CA ASN A 84 3.15 17.86 12.35
C ASN A 84 3.67 16.61 13.08
N ALA A 85 3.71 15.47 12.40
CA ALA A 85 4.19 14.23 12.99
C ALA A 85 5.70 14.27 13.28
N GLU A 86 6.50 14.94 12.44
CA GLU A 86 7.93 15.15 12.65
C GLU A 86 8.18 16.12 13.81
N ALA A 87 7.46 17.26 13.87
CA ALA A 87 7.56 18.23 14.96
C ALA A 87 7.22 17.64 16.33
N LEU A 88 6.28 16.69 16.37
CA LEU A 88 5.86 15.99 17.59
C LEU A 88 6.69 14.72 17.89
N GLY A 89 7.64 14.36 17.03
CA GLY A 89 8.49 13.17 17.18
C GLY A 89 7.77 11.83 16.99
N TYR A 90 6.61 11.84 16.31
CA TYR A 90 5.85 10.64 15.97
C TYR A 90 6.25 10.04 14.61
N LEU A 91 6.84 10.82 13.71
CA LEU A 91 7.35 10.35 12.43
C LEU A 91 8.83 9.95 12.55
N ALA A 92 9.13 8.68 12.31
CA ALA A 92 10.50 8.20 12.27
C ALA A 92 10.95 7.97 10.82
N ASP A 93 12.06 8.59 10.42
CA ASP A 93 12.73 8.28 9.16
C ASP A 93 13.64 7.07 9.34
N ILE A 94 13.34 5.99 8.62
CA ILE A 94 14.02 4.71 8.74
C ILE A 94 14.83 4.35 7.48
N SER A 95 14.98 5.28 6.55
CA SER A 95 15.63 5.08 5.25
C SER A 95 17.05 4.50 5.39
N GLU A 96 17.84 5.00 6.33
CA GLU A 96 19.21 4.50 6.56
C GLU A 96 19.27 3.26 7.46
N THR A 97 18.41 3.20 8.48
CA THR A 97 18.46 2.15 9.51
C THR A 97 18.09 0.76 8.98
N THR A 98 17.38 0.71 7.86
CA THR A 98 16.84 -0.53 7.27
C THR A 98 17.60 -1.02 6.04
N ARG A 99 18.68 -0.33 5.62
CA ARG A 99 19.49 -0.72 4.44
C ARG A 99 20.22 -2.05 4.59
N ARG A 100 20.63 -2.39 5.81
CA ARG A 100 21.46 -3.55 6.07
C ARG A 100 20.61 -4.80 6.27
N ARG A 101 20.63 -5.73 5.30
CA ARG A 101 19.97 -7.04 5.41
C ARG A 101 20.26 -7.78 6.73
N ARG A 102 21.50 -7.71 7.23
CA ARG A 102 21.89 -8.31 8.51
C ARG A 102 21.07 -7.80 9.70
N ASP A 103 20.68 -6.53 9.70
CA ASP A 103 19.95 -5.93 10.81
C ASP A 103 18.47 -6.38 10.82
N TRP A 104 17.91 -6.72 9.66
CA TRP A 104 16.60 -7.40 9.56
C TRP A 104 16.64 -8.82 10.10
N LEU A 105 17.58 -9.63 9.63
CA LEU A 105 17.71 -11.05 10.01
C LEU A 105 18.08 -11.22 11.48
N ARG A 106 18.80 -10.26 12.08
CA ARG A 106 19.10 -10.25 13.53
C ARG A 106 17.99 -9.63 14.39
N GLY A 107 16.89 -9.18 13.77
CA GLY A 107 15.76 -8.57 14.45
C GLY A 107 16.05 -7.17 15.04
N LYS A 108 17.11 -6.48 14.62
CA LYS A 108 17.39 -5.10 15.06
C LYS A 108 16.30 -4.14 14.60
N VAL A 109 15.92 -4.23 13.33
CA VAL A 109 14.83 -3.41 12.74
C VAL A 109 13.54 -3.61 13.54
N ARG A 110 13.19 -4.86 13.84
CA ARG A 110 11.97 -5.22 14.59
C ARG A 110 11.98 -4.73 16.04
N LYS A 111 13.14 -4.65 16.68
CA LYS A 111 13.25 -4.11 18.06
C LYS A 111 12.96 -2.61 18.13
N GLN A 112 13.15 -1.89 17.02
CA GLN A 112 12.96 -0.45 16.93
C GLN A 112 11.57 -0.06 16.44
N ILE A 113 10.87 -0.99 15.76
CA ILE A 113 9.58 -0.75 15.14
C ILE A 113 8.46 -1.43 15.94
N LYS A 114 7.39 -0.71 16.22
CA LYS A 114 6.21 -1.19 16.94
C LYS A 114 4.94 -0.94 16.12
N PRO A 115 3.92 -1.80 16.24
CA PRO A 115 2.60 -1.53 15.66
C PRO A 115 2.08 -0.15 16.05
N GLY A 116 1.48 0.56 15.08
CA GLY A 116 0.94 1.90 15.23
C GLY A 116 1.92 3.04 14.94
N MET A 117 3.24 2.78 14.89
CA MET A 117 4.23 3.82 14.56
C MET A 117 4.03 4.37 13.15
N LEU A 118 4.27 5.68 12.98
CA LEU A 118 4.35 6.33 11.67
C LEU A 118 5.80 6.35 11.21
N LEU A 119 6.03 5.85 10.00
CA LEU A 119 7.35 5.70 9.41
C LEU A 119 7.40 6.42 8.07
N ARG A 120 8.54 7.09 7.81
CA ARG A 120 8.95 7.57 6.49
C ARG A 120 10.12 6.73 6.03
N ILE A 121 10.08 6.28 4.78
CA ILE A 121 11.19 5.56 4.17
C ILE A 121 11.34 5.93 2.69
N THR A 122 12.57 6.14 2.24
CA THR A 122 12.93 6.25 0.83
C THR A 122 13.71 5.01 0.42
N ALA A 123 13.13 4.20 -0.47
CA ALA A 123 13.69 2.92 -0.88
C ALA A 123 13.03 2.41 -2.19
N PRO A 124 13.64 1.42 -2.87
CA PRO A 124 13.01 0.69 -3.96
C PRO A 124 11.63 0.16 -3.55
N THR A 125 10.59 0.64 -4.23
CA THR A 125 9.19 0.35 -3.95
C THR A 125 8.58 -0.30 -5.18
N GLN A 126 8.02 -1.49 -5.00
CA GLN A 126 7.28 -2.21 -6.02
C GLN A 126 5.78 -2.11 -5.73
N ILE A 127 5.02 -1.71 -6.75
CA ILE A 127 3.56 -1.63 -6.71
C ILE A 127 3.05 -2.64 -7.73
N THR A 128 2.20 -3.58 -7.30
CA THR A 128 1.75 -4.67 -8.18
C THR A 128 0.26 -4.90 -8.01
N ASP A 129 -0.45 -4.82 -9.13
CA ASP A 129 -1.87 -5.13 -9.22
C ASP A 129 -2.06 -6.58 -9.69
N ILE A 130 -1.96 -7.52 -8.73
CA ILE A 130 -1.99 -8.96 -9.01
C ILE A 130 -3.34 -9.38 -9.59
N SER A 131 -4.44 -8.81 -9.10
CA SER A 131 -5.78 -9.20 -9.57
C SER A 131 -6.00 -8.75 -11.01
N SER A 132 -5.56 -7.53 -11.39
CA SER A 132 -5.59 -7.09 -12.79
C SER A 132 -4.73 -7.97 -13.70
N ILE A 133 -3.56 -8.43 -13.23
CA ILE A 133 -2.68 -9.37 -13.98
C ILE A 133 -3.38 -10.72 -14.18
N ILE A 134 -3.99 -11.27 -13.13
CA ILE A 134 -4.72 -12.54 -13.19
C ILE A 134 -5.90 -12.44 -14.16
N GLU A 135 -6.73 -11.40 -14.04
CA GLU A 135 -7.85 -11.14 -14.94
C GLU A 135 -7.38 -11.05 -16.40
N SER A 136 -6.30 -10.29 -16.66
CA SER A 136 -5.72 -10.16 -18.01
C SER A 136 -5.22 -11.49 -18.55
N THR A 137 -4.56 -12.31 -17.71
CA THR A 137 -4.02 -13.61 -18.09
C THR A 137 -5.15 -14.61 -18.38
N LEU A 138 -6.22 -14.60 -17.59
CA LEU A 138 -7.40 -15.44 -17.85
C LEU A 138 -8.08 -15.09 -19.17
N VAL A 139 -8.21 -13.80 -19.48
CA VAL A 139 -8.76 -13.34 -20.78
C VAL A 139 -7.87 -13.77 -21.93
N LEU A 140 -6.55 -13.58 -21.81
CA LEU A 140 -5.59 -13.97 -22.83
C LEU A 140 -5.59 -15.49 -23.07
N ASN A 141 -5.59 -16.29 -22.00
CA ASN A 141 -5.61 -17.74 -22.08
C ASN A 141 -6.86 -18.25 -22.82
N LYS A 142 -8.03 -17.67 -22.52
CA LYS A 142 -9.29 -17.98 -23.23
C LYS A 142 -9.30 -17.55 -24.70
N ALA A 143 -8.51 -16.54 -25.06
CA ALA A 143 -8.45 -16.03 -26.44
C ALA A 143 -7.48 -16.83 -27.32
N ILE A 144 -6.42 -17.38 -26.73
CA ILE A 144 -5.36 -18.11 -27.45
C ILE A 144 -5.69 -19.61 -27.53
N ASP A 145 -6.22 -20.20 -26.46
CA ASP A 145 -6.42 -21.63 -26.36
C ASP A 145 -7.90 -22.02 -26.44
N GLN A 146 -8.21 -22.99 -27.31
CA GLN A 146 -9.57 -23.50 -27.49
C GLN A 146 -9.95 -24.50 -26.38
N ASP A 147 -8.96 -25.08 -25.69
CA ASP A 147 -9.14 -25.97 -24.53
C ASP A 147 -8.14 -25.60 -23.42
N PRO A 148 -8.38 -24.49 -22.71
CA PRO A 148 -7.42 -23.96 -21.74
C PRO A 148 -7.19 -24.94 -20.59
N ASP A 149 -5.93 -25.13 -20.20
CA ASP A 149 -5.54 -26.01 -19.11
C ASP A 149 -6.31 -25.68 -17.82
N GLN A 150 -7.20 -26.60 -17.42
CA GLN A 150 -8.05 -26.47 -16.24
C GLN A 150 -7.24 -26.35 -14.95
N SER A 151 -6.04 -26.95 -14.91
CA SER A 151 -5.16 -26.89 -13.74
C SER A 151 -4.60 -25.48 -13.57
N PHE A 152 -4.17 -24.86 -14.67
CA PHE A 152 -3.67 -23.49 -14.68
C PHE A 152 -4.78 -22.48 -14.38
N GLN A 153 -5.99 -22.67 -14.92
CA GLN A 153 -7.14 -21.83 -14.57
C GLN A 153 -7.49 -21.92 -13.08
N SER A 154 -7.54 -23.14 -12.53
CA SER A 154 -7.82 -23.36 -11.11
C SER A 154 -6.77 -22.68 -10.22
N LEU A 155 -5.50 -22.70 -10.62
CA LEU A 155 -4.42 -22.00 -9.93
C LEU A 155 -4.65 -20.48 -9.95
N LEU A 156 -4.98 -19.91 -11.11
CA LEU A 156 -5.24 -18.46 -11.25
C LEU A 156 -6.48 -18.03 -10.45
N GLU A 157 -7.55 -18.83 -10.44
CA GLU A 157 -8.74 -18.57 -9.63
C GLU A 157 -8.44 -18.63 -8.13
N LEU A 158 -7.65 -19.62 -7.70
CA LEU A 158 -7.17 -19.71 -6.33
C LEU A 158 -6.35 -18.47 -5.96
N MET A 159 -5.41 -18.06 -6.82
CA MET A 159 -4.64 -16.83 -6.61
C MET A 159 -5.56 -15.60 -6.54
N GLY A 160 -6.54 -15.47 -7.43
CA GLY A 160 -7.49 -14.34 -7.41
C GLY A 160 -8.31 -14.29 -6.13
N ALA A 161 -8.77 -15.44 -5.63
CA ALA A 161 -9.47 -15.54 -4.36
C ALA A 161 -8.59 -15.17 -3.15
N MET A 162 -7.29 -15.45 -3.21
CA MET A 162 -6.34 -15.15 -2.14
C MET A 162 -5.94 -13.67 -2.08
N TYR A 163 -5.60 -13.06 -3.22
CA TYR A 163 -5.14 -11.66 -3.29
C TYR A 163 -6.29 -10.65 -3.23
N GLY A 164 -7.53 -11.09 -3.48
CA GLY A 164 -8.71 -10.24 -3.42
C GLY A 164 -8.65 -9.08 -4.42
N LYS A 165 -9.28 -7.96 -4.10
CA LYS A 165 -9.28 -6.74 -4.91
C LYS A 165 -8.40 -5.66 -4.25
N SER A 166 -7.10 -5.85 -4.35
CA SER A 166 -6.12 -4.95 -3.73
C SER A 166 -4.85 -4.83 -4.57
N ILE A 167 -4.13 -3.73 -4.38
CA ILE A 167 -2.80 -3.51 -4.95
C ILE A 167 -1.77 -3.78 -3.87
N SER A 168 -0.81 -4.65 -4.17
CA SER A 168 0.29 -4.94 -3.27
C SER A 168 1.37 -3.88 -3.37
N VAL A 169 1.88 -3.42 -2.23
CA VAL A 169 2.98 -2.48 -2.11
C VAL A 169 4.10 -3.15 -1.31
N SER A 170 5.29 -3.22 -1.90
CA SER A 170 6.48 -3.80 -1.27
C SER A 170 7.62 -2.78 -1.29
N VAL A 171 8.01 -2.28 -0.13
CA VAL A 171 9.17 -1.39 0.03
C VAL A 171 10.38 -2.22 0.47
N ARG A 172 11.44 -2.22 -0.34
CA ARG A 172 12.62 -3.08 -0.20
C ARG A 172 13.87 -2.24 0.10
N PRO A 173 14.08 -1.80 1.35
CA PRO A 173 15.23 -0.97 1.69
C PRO A 173 16.53 -1.76 1.79
N ALA A 174 16.45 -3.07 2.06
CA ALA A 174 17.64 -3.88 2.22
C ALA A 174 18.35 -4.13 0.88
N GLU A 175 19.66 -3.94 0.86
CA GLU A 175 20.48 -4.20 -0.33
C GLU A 175 20.39 -5.66 -0.81
N GLY A 176 20.26 -5.84 -2.13
CA GLY A 176 20.14 -7.14 -2.80
C GLY A 176 18.82 -7.27 -3.57
N THR A 177 18.88 -7.86 -4.77
CA THR A 177 17.74 -7.96 -5.70
C THR A 177 16.58 -8.82 -5.19
N ASP A 178 16.85 -9.82 -4.34
CA ASP A 178 15.86 -10.78 -3.82
C ASP A 178 15.74 -10.73 -2.28
N SER A 179 15.70 -9.53 -1.71
CA SER A 179 15.59 -9.40 -0.26
C SER A 179 14.15 -9.61 0.22
N GLU A 180 13.91 -10.72 0.93
CA GLU A 180 12.71 -10.95 1.77
C GLU A 180 12.54 -9.91 2.90
N CYS A 181 13.56 -9.06 3.12
CA CYS A 181 13.54 -7.99 4.11
C CYS A 181 12.88 -6.75 3.53
N CYS A 182 11.56 -6.64 3.72
CA CYS A 182 10.75 -5.57 3.17
C CYS A 182 9.62 -5.13 4.11
N PHE A 183 9.04 -3.97 3.80
CA PHE A 183 7.74 -3.58 4.31
C PHE A 183 6.68 -3.94 3.26
N VAL A 184 5.64 -4.63 3.67
CA VAL A 184 4.57 -5.09 2.78
C VAL A 184 3.25 -4.50 3.24
N GLY A 185 2.53 -3.89 2.32
CA GLY A 185 1.21 -3.33 2.55
C GLY A 185 0.28 -3.59 1.36
N GLU A 186 -1.00 -3.32 1.57
CA GLU A 186 -2.03 -3.43 0.55
C GLU A 186 -2.84 -2.14 0.46
N ILE A 187 -3.21 -1.77 -0.76
CA ILE A 187 -4.13 -0.69 -1.05
C ILE A 187 -5.42 -1.31 -1.59
N PRO A 188 -6.53 -1.30 -0.84
CA PRO A 188 -7.81 -1.80 -1.33
C PRO A 188 -8.27 -1.03 -2.57
N TYR A 189 -8.93 -1.70 -3.53
CA TYR A 189 -9.47 -1.03 -4.72
C TYR A 189 -10.55 0.01 -4.39
N ASP A 190 -11.25 -0.16 -3.28
CA ASP A 190 -12.30 0.75 -2.83
C ASP A 190 -11.73 2.07 -2.31
N PHE A 191 -10.41 2.15 -2.10
CA PHE A 191 -9.77 3.40 -1.72
C PHE A 191 -9.61 4.24 -2.97
N GLU A 192 -10.03 5.49 -2.88
CA GLU A 192 -9.72 6.46 -3.92
C GLU A 192 -8.20 6.58 -3.99
N PHE A 193 -7.60 6.03 -5.05
CA PHE A 193 -6.26 6.43 -5.41
C PHE A 193 -6.29 7.94 -5.60
N GLY A 194 -5.25 8.61 -5.09
CA GLY A 194 -5.01 10.02 -5.34
C GLY A 194 -4.79 10.29 -6.84
N PRO A 195 -3.87 11.18 -7.25
CA PRO A 195 -3.79 11.64 -8.64
C PRO A 195 -3.70 10.58 -9.74
N MET A 196 -3.19 9.40 -9.41
CA MET A 196 -3.14 8.29 -10.35
C MET A 196 -4.42 7.47 -10.34
N ARG A 197 -4.99 7.25 -11.51
CA ARG A 197 -5.94 6.17 -11.72
C ARG A 197 -5.20 4.84 -11.60
N ARG A 198 -5.82 3.86 -10.94
CA ARG A 198 -5.31 2.49 -10.82
C ARG A 198 -4.87 1.94 -12.18
N GLU A 199 -5.67 2.19 -13.20
CA GLU A 199 -5.45 1.73 -14.58
C GLU A 199 -4.14 2.28 -15.18
N LEU A 200 -3.62 3.38 -14.64
CA LEU A 200 -2.38 4.02 -15.09
C LEU A 200 -1.15 3.62 -14.27
N LEU A 201 -1.31 2.92 -13.14
CA LEU A 201 -0.20 2.50 -12.26
C LEU A 201 0.90 1.76 -13.02
N LEU A 202 0.52 0.69 -13.73
CA LEU A 202 1.47 -0.10 -14.50
C LEU A 202 2.11 0.71 -15.64
N SER A 203 1.36 1.61 -16.27
CA SER A 203 1.88 2.43 -17.38
C SER A 203 2.90 3.49 -16.94
N GLN A 204 2.76 4.02 -15.72
CA GLN A 204 3.61 5.12 -15.22
C GLN A 204 4.80 4.65 -14.40
N ILE A 205 4.67 3.51 -13.71
CA ILE A 205 5.69 2.98 -12.78
C ILE A 205 6.46 1.81 -13.42
N GLY A 206 5.82 1.08 -14.35
CA GLY A 206 6.38 -0.15 -14.90
C GLY A 206 6.32 -1.33 -13.92
N ALA A 207 6.96 -2.44 -14.29
CA ALA A 207 6.99 -3.66 -13.48
C ALA A 207 8.15 -3.72 -12.48
N SER A 208 9.16 -2.87 -12.67
CA SER A 208 10.36 -2.82 -11.83
C SER A 208 10.14 -1.97 -10.59
N PRO A 209 10.83 -2.28 -9.47
CA PRO A 209 10.85 -1.39 -8.31
C PRO A 209 11.39 -0.01 -8.69
N ILE A 210 10.75 1.04 -8.20
CA ILE A 210 11.17 2.43 -8.38
C ILE A 210 11.64 3.03 -7.06
N GLU A 211 12.59 3.95 -7.08
CA GLU A 211 12.91 4.71 -5.88
C GLU A 211 11.76 5.66 -5.53
N ALA A 212 11.16 5.47 -4.37
CA ALA A 212 10.04 6.27 -3.89
C ALA A 212 10.12 6.46 -2.38
N THR A 213 9.53 7.56 -1.91
CA THR A 213 9.28 7.80 -0.50
C THR A 213 7.89 7.31 -0.14
N THR A 214 7.82 6.44 0.86
CA THR A 214 6.57 5.92 1.38
C THR A 214 6.37 6.39 2.82
N LEU A 215 5.28 7.10 3.05
CA LEU A 215 4.73 7.36 4.37
C LEU A 215 3.78 6.23 4.73
N MET A 216 3.99 5.60 5.88
CA MET A 216 3.23 4.41 6.27
C MET A 216 3.00 4.30 7.77
N GLN A 217 1.97 3.56 8.15
CA GLN A 217 1.73 3.13 9.53
C GLN A 217 2.06 1.66 9.69
N VAL A 218 2.76 1.28 10.76
CA VAL A 218 3.05 -0.13 11.04
C VAL A 218 1.78 -0.84 11.46
N ALA A 219 1.36 -1.86 10.72
CA ALA A 219 0.20 -2.68 11.06
C ALA A 219 0.58 -3.82 12.02
N ALA A 220 1.61 -4.59 11.66
CA ALA A 220 2.02 -5.77 12.40
C ALA A 220 3.51 -6.06 12.21
N VAL A 221 4.17 -6.48 13.29
CA VAL A 221 5.58 -6.90 13.28
C VAL A 221 5.63 -8.37 13.69
N PRO A 222 5.98 -9.29 12.77
CA PRO A 222 6.08 -10.71 13.13
C PRO A 222 7.13 -10.95 14.22
N THR A 223 6.91 -11.91 15.10
CA THR A 223 7.79 -12.14 16.26
C THR A 223 8.74 -13.31 16.10
N GLU A 224 8.42 -14.30 15.26
CA GLU A 224 9.18 -15.55 15.16
C GLU A 224 9.56 -15.88 13.71
N ARG A 225 10.75 -16.47 13.57
CA ARG A 225 11.16 -17.19 12.36
C ARG A 225 10.63 -18.61 12.53
N ASP A 226 9.43 -18.88 12.05
CA ASP A 226 8.91 -20.25 12.12
C ASP A 226 9.61 -21.09 11.05
N GLU A 227 10.34 -22.12 11.47
CA GLU A 227 11.18 -22.90 10.56
C GLU A 227 10.37 -23.94 9.76
N ASN A 228 9.15 -24.30 10.21
CA ASN A 228 8.24 -25.22 9.52
C ASN A 228 6.74 -24.89 9.75
N PRO A 229 6.28 -23.70 9.34
CA PRO A 229 4.92 -23.23 9.64
C PRO A 229 3.83 -24.05 8.92
N ILE A 230 4.07 -24.40 7.66
CA ILE A 230 3.07 -25.04 6.79
C ILE A 230 2.79 -26.49 7.23
N GLU A 231 3.82 -27.30 7.48
CA GLU A 231 3.63 -28.70 7.89
C GLU A 231 2.93 -28.83 9.24
N ARG A 232 3.33 -28.03 10.24
CA ARG A 232 2.67 -28.02 11.56
C ARG A 232 1.22 -27.58 11.46
N SER A 233 0.97 -26.54 10.66
CA SER A 233 -0.37 -26.01 10.49
C SER A 233 -1.28 -26.97 9.73
N MET A 234 -0.79 -27.63 8.67
CA MET A 234 -1.54 -28.63 7.90
C MET A 234 -1.98 -29.83 8.76
N ASN A 235 -1.06 -30.36 9.58
CA ASN A 235 -1.39 -31.45 10.51
C ASN A 235 -2.51 -31.04 11.47
N SER A 236 -2.44 -29.82 12.01
CA SER A 236 -3.45 -29.32 12.94
C SER A 236 -4.80 -28.97 12.32
N ILE A 237 -4.82 -28.54 11.06
CA ILE A 237 -6.05 -28.33 10.29
C ILE A 237 -6.75 -29.66 10.06
N GLN A 238 -6.00 -30.70 9.72
CA GLN A 238 -6.55 -32.03 9.48
C GLN A 238 -7.20 -32.60 10.76
N GLU A 239 -6.58 -32.40 11.92
CA GLU A 239 -7.15 -32.76 13.22
C GLU A 239 -8.42 -31.95 13.57
N LEU A 240 -8.44 -30.64 13.32
CA LEU A 240 -9.62 -29.80 13.57
C LEU A 240 -10.77 -30.13 12.63
N ALA A 241 -10.48 -30.38 11.35
CA ALA A 241 -11.47 -30.80 10.35
C ALA A 241 -12.13 -32.12 10.75
N GLN A 242 -11.36 -33.10 11.24
CA GLN A 242 -11.89 -34.37 11.77
C GLN A 242 -12.78 -34.16 13.00
N LYS A 243 -12.43 -33.23 13.90
CA LYS A 243 -13.24 -32.90 15.08
C LYS A 243 -14.56 -32.18 14.73
N ILE A 244 -14.61 -31.46 13.61
CA ILE A 244 -15.82 -30.81 13.11
C ILE A 244 -16.76 -31.82 12.45
N THR A 245 -16.22 -32.78 11.68
CA THR A 245 -17.03 -33.78 10.96
C THR A 245 -17.55 -34.91 11.83
N THR A 246 -16.93 -35.18 12.98
CA THR A 246 -17.36 -36.22 13.93
C THR A 246 -18.45 -35.78 14.91
N GLY A 247 -18.74 -34.48 15.02
CA GLY A 247 -19.81 -33.94 15.87
C GLY A 247 -21.15 -33.81 15.13
N ALA A 248 -22.26 -34.15 15.80
CA ALA A 248 -23.61 -33.97 15.25
C ALA A 248 -24.03 -32.48 15.08
N THR A 249 -23.26 -31.55 15.67
CA THR A 249 -23.44 -30.10 15.53
C THR A 249 -22.07 -29.44 15.34
N ILE A 250 -21.99 -28.47 14.43
CA ILE A 250 -20.77 -27.72 14.15
C ILE A 250 -20.45 -26.85 15.37
N ASN A 251 -19.36 -27.17 16.07
CA ASN A 251 -18.90 -26.36 17.19
C ASN A 251 -18.17 -25.12 16.66
N ARG A 252 -18.78 -23.95 16.86
CA ARG A 252 -18.23 -22.64 16.46
C ARG A 252 -16.79 -22.42 16.91
N ARG A 253 -16.40 -22.90 18.11
CA ARG A 253 -15.04 -22.74 18.62
C ARG A 253 -14.01 -23.43 17.72
N TYR A 254 -14.29 -24.64 17.26
CA TYR A 254 -13.39 -25.37 16.37
C TYR A 254 -13.37 -24.75 14.97
N LEU A 255 -14.50 -24.18 14.52
CA LEU A 255 -14.54 -23.41 13.28
C LEU A 255 -13.69 -22.13 13.37
N ASP A 256 -13.81 -21.36 14.45
CA ASP A 256 -13.01 -20.15 14.69
C ASP A 256 -11.52 -20.50 14.78
N GLU A 257 -11.17 -21.61 15.45
CA GLU A 257 -9.78 -22.09 15.54
C GLU A 257 -9.24 -22.56 14.18
N LEU A 258 -10.05 -23.29 13.40
CA LEU A 258 -9.70 -23.70 12.04
C LEU A 258 -9.46 -22.48 11.14
N MET A 259 -10.33 -21.48 11.19
CA MET A 259 -10.19 -20.25 10.41
C MET A 259 -8.97 -19.44 10.84
N SER A 260 -8.68 -19.38 12.13
CA SER A 260 -7.46 -18.73 12.64
C SER A 260 -6.19 -19.43 12.13
N ARG A 261 -6.17 -20.77 12.11
CA ARG A 261 -5.00 -21.54 11.62
C ARG A 261 -4.84 -21.46 10.11
N LEU A 262 -5.94 -21.47 9.35
CA LEU A 262 -5.90 -21.18 7.91
C LEU A 262 -5.32 -19.77 7.66
N GLY A 263 -5.67 -18.78 8.49
CA GLY A 263 -5.08 -17.45 8.44
C GLY A 263 -3.56 -17.44 8.68
N LEU A 264 -3.06 -18.26 9.60
CA LEU A 264 -1.62 -18.41 9.84
C LEU A 264 -0.90 -19.04 8.65
N ILE A 265 -1.43 -20.13 8.07
CA ILE A 265 -0.85 -20.75 6.87
C ILE A 265 -0.74 -19.75 5.73
N LEU A 266 -1.81 -18.98 5.50
CA LEU A 266 -1.79 -17.96 4.46
C LEU A 266 -0.66 -16.97 4.72
N GLY A 267 -0.55 -16.44 5.94
CA GLY A 267 0.54 -15.53 6.29
C GLY A 267 1.95 -16.11 6.19
N ASP A 268 2.15 -17.34 6.64
CA ASP A 268 3.46 -18.00 6.63
C ASP A 268 3.91 -18.39 5.23
N ALA A 269 2.98 -18.74 4.35
CA ALA A 269 3.25 -18.97 2.94
C ALA A 269 3.44 -17.66 2.15
N GLY A 270 3.41 -16.51 2.83
CA GLY A 270 3.56 -15.19 2.21
C GLY A 270 2.35 -14.78 1.36
N PHE A 271 1.23 -15.49 1.51
CA PHE A 271 -0.01 -15.18 0.82
C PHE A 271 -0.83 -14.23 1.68
N LYS A 272 -1.23 -13.11 1.07
CA LYS A 272 -1.89 -11.98 1.74
C LYS A 272 -0.87 -11.18 2.57
N SER A 273 -1.11 -9.89 2.68
CA SER A 273 -0.56 -8.87 3.61
C SER A 273 -0.22 -9.28 5.06
N ALA A 274 -0.27 -10.55 5.43
CA ALA A 274 0.34 -11.14 6.61
C ALA A 274 1.83 -11.38 6.34
N PRO A 275 2.72 -10.45 6.77
CA PRO A 275 4.16 -10.59 6.56
C PRO A 275 4.69 -11.84 7.24
N ALA A 276 5.35 -12.70 6.49
CA ALA A 276 6.25 -13.68 7.08
C ALA A 276 7.53 -12.97 7.55
N TRP A 277 8.19 -13.50 8.59
CA TRP A 277 9.55 -13.05 8.91
C TRP A 277 10.46 -13.27 7.68
N PRO A 278 11.31 -12.31 7.25
CA PRO A 278 11.69 -11.06 7.90
C PRO A 278 10.94 -9.80 7.42
N ALA A 279 9.80 -9.89 6.74
CA ALA A 279 8.98 -8.73 6.36
C ALA A 279 8.17 -8.12 7.53
N ILE A 280 7.73 -6.87 7.37
CA ILE A 280 6.88 -6.12 8.32
C ILE A 280 5.63 -5.63 7.61
N SER A 281 4.45 -5.74 8.24
CA SER A 281 3.17 -5.33 7.67
C SER A 281 2.97 -3.84 7.90
N VAL A 282 2.58 -3.13 6.86
CA VAL A 282 2.37 -1.68 6.90
C VAL A 282 1.09 -1.30 6.17
N ILE A 283 0.52 -0.17 6.56
CA ILE A 283 -0.57 0.50 5.87
C ILE A 283 0.06 1.70 5.15
N PRO A 284 0.20 1.68 3.82
CA PRO A 284 0.66 2.83 3.07
C PRO A 284 -0.32 4.00 3.28
N LEU A 285 0.19 5.17 3.61
CA LEU A 285 -0.59 6.40 3.76
C LEU A 285 -0.38 7.32 2.56
N ALA A 286 0.86 7.43 2.10
CA ALA A 286 1.20 8.13 0.86
C ALA A 286 2.45 7.49 0.23
N ILE A 287 2.49 7.49 -1.10
CA ILE A 287 3.66 7.08 -1.88
C ILE A 287 3.92 8.19 -2.88
N TYR A 288 5.12 8.74 -2.87
CA TYR A 288 5.51 9.80 -3.79
C TYR A 288 6.98 9.68 -4.17
N ARG A 289 7.34 10.31 -5.28
CA ARG A 289 8.73 10.49 -5.72
C ARG A 289 9.04 11.96 -5.89
N TYR A 290 10.31 12.29 -5.74
CA TYR A 290 10.82 13.61 -6.03
C TYR A 290 11.07 13.73 -7.53
N THR A 291 10.50 14.77 -8.14
CA THR A 291 10.74 15.07 -9.55
C THR A 291 11.90 16.07 -9.59
N PRO A 292 13.00 15.77 -10.30
CA PRO A 292 14.11 16.71 -10.39
C PRO A 292 13.62 18.03 -10.99
N SER A 293 14.03 19.14 -10.37
CA SER A 293 13.74 20.47 -10.92
C SER A 293 14.39 20.62 -12.30
N THR A 294 13.74 21.37 -13.18
CA THR A 294 14.21 21.62 -14.56
C THR A 294 15.62 22.23 -14.62
N GLU A 295 16.07 22.94 -13.58
CA GLU A 295 17.44 23.45 -13.48
C GLU A 295 18.46 22.35 -13.20
N LYS A 296 18.16 21.42 -12.28
CA LYS A 296 19.03 20.26 -12.03
C LYS A 296 19.12 19.34 -13.26
N LEU A 297 18.03 19.20 -14.02
CA LEU A 297 18.04 18.47 -15.29
C LEU A 297 18.91 19.15 -16.35
N LYS A 298 18.91 20.49 -16.45
CA LYS A 298 19.80 21.20 -17.37
C LYS A 298 21.27 21.01 -16.99
N ASN A 299 21.62 21.21 -15.73
CA ASN A 299 23.00 21.06 -15.26
C ASN A 299 23.49 19.60 -15.41
N PHE A 300 22.63 18.61 -15.12
CA PHE A 300 22.96 17.19 -15.32
C PHE A 300 23.19 16.85 -16.80
N LEU A 301 22.35 17.37 -17.70
CA LEU A 301 22.51 17.16 -19.14
C LEU A 301 23.71 17.91 -19.73
N GLU A 302 24.09 19.05 -19.15
CA GLU A 302 25.30 19.79 -19.53
C GLU A 302 26.57 19.05 -19.05
N GLU A 303 26.56 18.46 -17.86
CA GLU A 303 27.68 17.63 -17.36
C GLU A 303 27.84 16.30 -18.15
N GLU A 304 26.75 15.61 -18.53
CA GLU A 304 26.82 14.38 -19.35
C GLU A 304 27.26 14.63 -20.82
N LEU A 305 27.20 15.88 -21.30
CA LEU A 305 27.63 16.25 -22.67
C LEU A 305 29.08 16.76 -22.71
N GLU A 306 29.71 17.00 -21.56
CA GLU A 306 31.12 17.40 -21.46
C GLU A 306 32.10 16.23 -21.24
N ASP A 307 31.58 15.03 -20.95
CA ASP A 307 32.33 13.75 -20.92
C ASP A 307 32.19 12.94 -22.24
#